data_AF-A0A1H3PJS5-F1
#
_entry.id   AF-A0A1H3PJS5-F1
#
_cell.length_a   1.000
_cell.length_b   1.000
_cell.length_c   1.000
_cell.angle_alpha   90.00
_cell.angle_beta   90.00
_cell.angle_gamma   90.00
#
_symmetry.space_group_name_H-M   'P 1'
#
loop_
_entity.id
_entity.type
_entity.pdbx_description
1 polymer ?
#
loop_
_entity_poly.entity_id
_entity_poly.type
_entity_poly.pdbx_seq_one_letter_code
_entity_poly.pdbx_strand_id
1 'polypeptide(L)' 'MEEDFCPDATYHIGNTTIHIVAPKITEEERQKRLEEIKKLIIQLKWSNESKLNNEQDKQQKTISKQ' A
#
# COMPACT_ATOMS: atom_id res chain seq x y z
N MET A 1 7.51 -34.96 19.32
CA MET A 1 6.25 -34.22 19.46
C MET A 1 6.22 -33.28 18.28
N GLU A 2 5.63 -33.71 17.17
CA GLU A 2 5.45 -32.85 16.01
C GLU A 2 4.32 -31.89 16.36
N GLU A 3 4.61 -30.59 16.46
CA GLU A 3 3.57 -29.59 16.65
C GLU A 3 2.70 -29.59 15.39
N ASP A 4 1.39 -29.79 15.54
CA ASP A 4 0.40 -29.75 14.46
C ASP A 4 0.48 -28.40 13.72
N PHE A 5 1.24 -28.35 12.63
CA PHE A 5 1.39 -27.17 11.79
C PHE A 5 0.10 -26.95 10.98
N CYS A 6 -0.72 -25.99 11.42
CA CYS A 6 -1.97 -25.62 10.76
C CYS A 6 -1.78 -24.33 9.94
N PRO A 7 -1.62 -24.41 8.61
CA PRO A 7 -1.47 -23.25 7.75
C PRO A 7 -2.83 -22.56 7.50
N ASP A 8 -2.80 -21.24 7.32
CA ASP A 8 -4.01 -20.44 7.02
C ASP A 8 -4.61 -20.79 5.65
N ALA A 9 -3.76 -21.14 4.68
CA ALA A 9 -4.19 -21.68 3.39
C ALA A 9 -3.19 -22.71 2.86
N THR A 10 -3.69 -23.70 2.12
CA THR A 10 -2.86 -24.70 1.44
C THR A 10 -3.25 -24.81 -0.02
N TYR A 11 -2.27 -24.73 -0.91
CA TYR A 11 -2.45 -24.87 -2.36
C TYR A 11 -1.68 -26.09 -2.86
N HIS A 12 -2.27 -26.80 -3.83
CA HIS A 12 -1.64 -27.94 -4.48
C HIS A 12 -1.42 -27.60 -5.95
N ILE A 13 -0.15 -27.57 -6.37
CA ILE A 13 0.24 -27.32 -7.76
C ILE A 13 1.01 -28.56 -8.24
N GLY A 14 0.33 -29.41 -9.02
CA GLY A 14 0.86 -30.72 -9.42
C GLY A 14 1.18 -31.57 -8.19
N ASN A 15 2.45 -31.91 -8.01
CA ASN A 15 2.96 -32.68 -6.86
C ASN A 15 3.52 -31.78 -5.74
N THR A 16 3.42 -30.46 -5.87
CA THR A 16 3.94 -29.50 -4.89
C THR A 16 2.81 -28.98 -4.01
N THR A 17 3.01 -29.04 -2.69
CA THR A 17 2.11 -28.46 -1.70
C THR A 17 2.71 -27.15 -1.17
N ILE A 18 1.95 -26.07 -1.24
CA ILE A 18 2.34 -24.74 -0.75
C ILE A 18 1.48 -24.42 0.46
N HIS A 19 2.12 -24.18 1.60
CA HIS A 19 1.47 -23.74 2.84
C HIS A 19 1.66 -22.24 3.03
N ILE A 20 0.56 -21.48 3.06
CA ILE A 20 0.58 -20.06 3.40
C ILE A 20 0.28 -19.93 4.88
N VAL A 21 1.21 -19.31 5.61
CA VAL A 21 1.04 -18.92 7.00
C VAL A 21 1.05 -17.41 7.06
N ALA A 22 -0.07 -16.83 7.49
CA ALA A 22 -0.13 -15.41 7.76
C ALA A 22 0.74 -15.10 8.99
N PRO A 23 1.59 -14.06 8.96
CA PRO A 23 2.33 -13.67 10.13
C PRO A 23 1.35 -13.27 11.23
N LYS A 24 1.45 -13.92 12.39
CA LYS A 24 0.69 -13.53 13.59
C LYS A 24 1.23 -12.19 14.08
N ILE A 25 0.64 -11.10 13.60
CA ILE A 25 0.98 -9.75 14.07
C ILE A 25 0.19 -9.41 15.32
N THR A 26 0.85 -8.76 16.28
CA THR A 26 0.18 -8.22 17.46
C THR A 26 -0.64 -6.99 17.08
N GLU A 27 -1.58 -6.61 17.94
CA GLU A 27 -2.38 -5.39 17.76
C GLU A 27 -1.50 -4.14 17.68
N GLU A 28 -0.43 -4.09 18.47
CA GLU A 28 0.54 -2.99 18.47
C GLU A 28 1.26 -2.87 17.11
N GLU A 29 1.75 -3.99 16.57
CA GLU A 29 2.40 -4.01 15.25
C GLU A 29 1.40 -3.68 14.13
N ARG A 30 0.14 -4.14 14.24
CA ARG A 30 -0.94 -3.77 13.31
C ARG A 30 -1.15 -2.27 13.29
N GLN A 31 -1.21 -1.65 14.47
CA GLN A 31 -1.43 -0.20 14.60
C GLN A 31 -0.26 0.59 14.02
N LYS A 32 0.98 0.18 14.30
CA LYS A 32 2.19 0.80 13.74
C LYS A 32 2.18 0.79 12.21
N ARG A 33 1.91 -0.36 11.59
CA ARG A 33 1.83 -0.48 10.13
C ARG A 33 0.71 0.39 9.54
N LEU A 34 -0.43 0.48 10.21
CA LEU A 34 -1.54 1.35 9.78
C LEU A 34 -1.16 2.83 9.82
N GLU A 35 -0.42 3.27 10.84
CA GLU A 35 0.07 4.66 10.91
C GLU A 35 1.07 4.99 9.80
N GLU A 36 1.96 4.06 9.46
CA GLU A 36 2.90 4.22 8.34
C GLU A 36 2.17 4.34 7.00
N ILE A 37 1.18 3.49 6.76
CA ILE A 37 0.34 3.53 5.56
C ILE A 37 -0.42 4.87 5.48
N LYS A 38 -0.99 5.35 6.61
CA LYS A 38 -1.68 6.65 6.65
C LYS A 38 -0.76 7.81 6.26
N LYS A 39 0.48 7.83 6.77
CA LYS A 39 1.48 8.86 6.42
C LYS A 39 1.77 8.87 4.93
N LEU A 40 1.96 7.69 4.33
CA LEU A 40 2.18 7.54 2.90
C LEU A 40 1.00 8.05 2.07
N ILE A 41 -0.23 7.70 2.44
CA ILE A 41 -1.44 8.16 1.74
C ILE A 41 -1.54 9.69 1.78
N ILE A 42 -1.27 10.31 2.93
CA ILE A 42 -1.28 11.77 3.07
C ILE A 42 -0.20 12.41 2.19
N GLN A 43 1.02 11.87 2.21
CA GLN A 43 2.12 12.35 1.39
C GLN A 43 1.81 12.27 -0.11
N LEU A 44 1.21 11.15 -0.56
CA LEU A 44 0.81 10.97 -1.95
C LEU A 44 -0.30 11.93 -2.35
N LYS A 45 -1.29 12.16 -1.48
CA LYS A 45 -2.38 13.12 -1.73
C LYS A 45 -1.83 14.53 -1.97
N TRP A 46 -0.96 15.00 -1.07
CA TRP A 46 -0.36 16.34 -1.18
C TRP A 46 0.60 16.45 -2.38
N SER A 47 1.30 15.37 -2.71
CA SER A 47 2.15 15.31 -3.90
C SER A 47 1.35 15.38 -5.20
N ASN A 48 0.11 14.90 -5.23
CA ASN A 48 -0.78 15.02 -6.38
C ASN A 48 -1.43 16.41 -6.48
N GLU A 49 -1.80 17.04 -5.35
CA GLU A 49 -2.39 18.40 -5.35
C GLU A 49 -1.40 19.46 -5.89
N SER A 50 -0.11 19.33 -5.60
CA SER A 50 0.92 20.24 -6.12
C SER A 50 1.14 20.16 -7.65
N LYS A 51 0.75 19.06 -8.31
CA LYS A 51 0.86 18.91 -9.76
C LYS A 51 -0.29 19.60 -10.51
N LEU A 52 -1.49 19.58 -9.94
CA LEU A 52 -2.67 20.22 -10.54
C LEU A 52 -2.55 21.76 -10.57
N ASN A 53 -1.96 22.36 -9.54
CA ASN A 53 -1.83 23.82 -9.46
C ASN A 53 -0.79 24.39 -10.45
N ASN A 54 0.27 23.64 -10.76
CA ASN A 54 1.31 24.08 -11.70
C ASN A 54 0.88 24.02 -13.17
N GLU A 55 -0.14 23.24 -13.50
CA GLU A 55 -0.62 23.09 -14.88
C GLU A 55 -1.63 24.17 -15.27
N GLN A 56 -2.42 24.67 -14.31
CA GLN A 56 -3.34 25.80 -14.53
C GLN A 56 -2.61 27.14 -14.71
N ASP A 57 -1.49 27.36 -14.01
CA ASP A 57 -0.67 28.58 -14.16
C ASP A 57 -0.02 28.69 -15.55
N LYS A 58 0.42 27.55 -16.11
CA LYS A 58 1.00 27.51 -17.46
C LYS A 58 -0.02 27.81 -18.56
N GLN A 59 -1.27 27.34 -18.41
CA GLN A 59 -2.33 27.56 -19.41
C GLN A 59 -2.87 29.00 -19.40
N GLN A 60 -2.95 29.65 -18.22
CA GLN A 60 -3.35 31.07 -18.16
C GLN A 60 -2.29 32.00 -18.78
N LYS A 61 -1.00 31.66 -18.67
CA LYS A 61 0.11 32.45 -19.23
C LYS A 61 0.19 32.41 -20.77
N THR A 62 -0.32 31.35 -21.41
CA THR A 62 -0.39 31.26 -22.87
C THR A 62 -1.60 31.97 -23.46
N ILE A 63 -2.71 32.09 -22.73
CA ILE A 63 -3.94 32.75 -23.20
C ILE A 63 -3.82 34.29 -23.13
N SER A 64 -3.04 34.83 -22.19
CA SER A 64 -2.85 36.29 -22.01
C SER A 64 -1.79 36.93 -22.94
N LYS A 65 -1.24 36.16 -23.90
CA LYS A 65 -0.20 36.60 -24.84
C LYS A 65 -0.62 36.57 -26.32
N GLN A 66 -1.90 36.30 -26.59
CA GLN A 66 -2.50 36.40 -27.93
C GLN A 66 -3.35 37.67 -28.07
#